data_AF-A0A661KF61-F1
#
_entry.id   AF-A0A661KF61-F1
#
_cell.length_a   1.000
_cell.length_b   1.000
_cell.length_c   1.000
_cell.angle_alpha   90.00
_cell.angle_beta   90.00
_cell.angle_gamma   90.00
#
_symmetry.space_group_name_H-M   'P 1'
#
loop_
_entity.id
_entity.type
_entity.pdbx_description
1 polymer ?
#
loop_
_entity_poly.entity_id
_entity_poly.type
_entity_poly.pdbx_seq_one_letter_code
_entity_poly.pdbx_strand_id
1 'polypeptide(L)'
;NQLDVKDLYEILKNPNSPIITSKKKDFRSYGIDLQFEDEALWKMAQMAYQERTGARGLISAIEKVLLKFERKLPSTDIKELVVTKEMVEDPEGELQKILKDPHSKERLERYRKLVAQEREEMKAYIKARKTEFLSRYGAIFTESRLDLVVDRVIKKEMDVNSAFEEVLSTYYQIRGFEKSFFERHGIEINLRDEAMDILLTWILRDGREIKEILSTLDSLFEPALKLIRDKAGVNSFSISKEGVENPESYLNRLIKDVYRKIYKDISEKRQ
;
A
#
# COMPACT_ATOMS: atom_id res chain seq x y z
N ASN A 1 -24.26 24.60 -16.68
CA ASN A 1 -24.89 24.01 -15.49
C ASN A 1 -24.20 24.53 -14.25
N GLN A 2 -24.98 25.05 -13.30
CA GLN A 2 -24.49 25.42 -11.98
C GLN A 2 -24.45 24.14 -11.12
N LEU A 3 -23.31 23.86 -10.49
CA LEU A 3 -23.18 22.71 -9.59
C LEU A 3 -24.02 22.96 -8.34
N ASP A 4 -24.83 21.98 -7.94
CA ASP A 4 -25.54 22.03 -6.66
C ASP A 4 -24.68 21.50 -5.51
N VAL A 5 -25.21 21.51 -4.28
CA VAL A 5 -24.50 21.00 -3.10
C VAL A 5 -24.12 19.53 -3.27
N LYS A 6 -24.99 18.72 -3.88
CA LYS A 6 -24.76 17.29 -4.07
C LYS A 6 -23.62 17.07 -5.06
N ASP A 7 -23.60 17.80 -6.18
CA ASP A 7 -22.51 17.74 -7.16
C ASP A 7 -21.16 18.10 -6.52
N LEU A 8 -21.14 19.17 -5.71
CA LEU A 8 -19.93 19.60 -4.99
C LEU A 8 -19.48 18.57 -3.95
N TYR A 9 -20.41 17.95 -3.25
CA TYR A 9 -20.12 16.85 -2.33
C TYR A 9 -19.55 15.63 -3.04
N GLU A 10 -20.11 15.21 -4.18
CA GLU A 10 -19.59 14.08 -4.97
C GLU A 10 -18.17 14.36 -5.48
N ILE A 11 -17.85 15.62 -5.80
CA ILE A 11 -16.47 16.04 -6.13
C ILE A 11 -15.53 15.84 -4.95
N LEU A 12 -15.95 16.18 -3.72
CA LEU A 12 -15.14 15.98 -2.52
C LEU A 12 -15.01 14.51 -2.13
N LYS A 13 -16.10 13.74 -2.21
CA LYS A 13 -16.16 12.33 -1.82
C LYS A 13 -15.44 11.40 -2.80
N ASN A 14 -15.22 11.84 -4.05
CA ASN A 14 -14.49 11.06 -5.03
C ASN A 14 -13.09 10.68 -4.48
N PRO A 15 -12.70 9.39 -4.46
CA PRO A 15 -11.39 8.98 -3.96
C PRO A 15 -10.19 9.58 -4.72
N ASN A 16 -10.41 10.05 -5.96
CA ASN A 16 -9.42 10.77 -6.75
C ASN A 16 -9.64 12.30 -6.73
N SER A 17 -10.35 12.84 -5.74
CA SER A 17 -10.60 14.27 -5.60
C SER A 17 -9.27 15.01 -5.42
N PRO A 18 -8.81 15.82 -6.40
CA PRO A 18 -7.53 16.50 -6.28
C PRO A 18 -7.49 17.48 -5.11
N ILE A 19 -8.65 17.99 -4.70
CA ILE A 19 -8.79 18.95 -3.60
C ILE A 19 -8.53 18.24 -2.26
N ILE A 20 -9.17 17.08 -2.02
CA ILE A 20 -8.95 16.29 -0.81
C ILE A 20 -7.53 15.73 -0.79
N THR A 21 -7.08 15.10 -1.87
CA THR A 21 -5.73 14.50 -1.95
C THR A 21 -4.63 15.56 -1.79
N SER A 22 -4.79 16.76 -2.36
CA SER A 22 -3.84 17.86 -2.15
C SER A 22 -3.78 18.27 -0.68
N LYS A 23 -4.93 18.43 -0.02
CA LYS A 23 -4.96 18.86 1.37
C LYS A 23 -4.42 17.81 2.33
N LYS A 24 -4.70 16.52 2.08
CA LYS A 24 -4.08 15.42 2.82
C LYS A 24 -2.56 15.43 2.66
N LYS A 25 -2.04 15.69 1.45
CA LYS A 25 -0.58 15.85 1.20
C LYS A 25 0.02 17.03 1.95
N ASP A 26 -0.66 18.16 1.99
CA ASP A 26 -0.19 19.34 2.72
C ASP A 26 0.01 19.02 4.20
N PHE A 27 -0.98 18.39 4.85
CA PHE A 27 -0.86 17.93 6.24
C PHE A 27 0.21 16.84 6.43
N ARG A 28 0.33 15.91 5.49
CA ARG A 28 1.35 14.85 5.51
C ARG A 28 2.77 15.42 5.50
N SER A 29 2.99 16.56 4.84
CA SER A 29 4.30 17.25 4.82
C SER A 29 4.73 17.72 6.23
N TYR A 30 3.77 17.92 7.13
CA TYR A 30 3.99 18.21 8.55
C TYR A 30 3.97 16.95 9.43
N GLY A 31 3.82 15.76 8.84
CA GLY A 31 3.70 14.48 9.56
C GLY A 31 2.35 14.28 10.24
N ILE A 32 1.28 14.87 9.69
CA ILE A 32 -0.09 14.76 10.20
C ILE A 32 -0.96 14.05 9.16
N ASP A 33 -1.65 12.99 9.58
CA ASP A 33 -2.56 12.23 8.74
C ASP A 33 -3.97 12.82 8.83
N LEU A 34 -4.55 13.18 7.69
CA LEU A 34 -5.84 13.88 7.62
C LEU A 34 -6.95 12.94 7.13
N GLN A 35 -8.07 12.91 7.85
CA GLN A 35 -9.28 12.18 7.47
C GLN A 35 -10.50 13.09 7.52
N PHE A 36 -11.53 12.74 6.75
CA PHE A 36 -12.76 13.53 6.64
C PHE A 36 -13.97 12.67 6.96
N GLU A 37 -14.86 13.16 7.81
CA GLU A 37 -16.18 12.57 7.96
C GLU A 37 -17.10 12.99 6.80
N ASP A 38 -18.02 12.11 6.44
CA ASP A 38 -18.98 12.34 5.35
C ASP A 38 -19.80 13.63 5.56
N GLU A 39 -20.23 13.86 6.81
CA GLU A 39 -20.97 15.07 7.18
C GLU A 39 -20.13 16.35 7.06
N ALA A 40 -18.81 16.25 7.29
CA ALA A 40 -17.90 17.37 7.11
C ALA A 40 -17.75 17.73 5.63
N LEU A 41 -17.61 16.71 4.75
CA LEU A 41 -17.58 16.90 3.30
C LEU A 41 -18.87 17.56 2.81
N TRP A 42 -20.02 17.08 3.30
CA TRP A 42 -21.32 17.66 2.96
C TRP A 42 -21.42 19.12 3.41
N LYS A 43 -20.98 19.44 4.62
CA LYS A 43 -21.00 20.80 5.16
C LYS A 43 -20.09 21.74 4.37
N MET A 44 -18.89 21.28 3.98
CA MET A 44 -17.99 22.07 3.14
C MET A 44 -18.57 22.30 1.74
N ALA A 45 -19.28 21.32 1.16
CA ALA A 45 -20.02 21.51 -0.09
C ALA A 45 -21.14 22.56 0.05
N GLN A 46 -21.86 22.59 1.18
CA GLN A 46 -22.85 23.64 1.47
C GLN A 46 -22.21 25.03 1.55
N MET A 47 -21.06 25.16 2.23
CA MET A 47 -20.32 26.42 2.30
C MET A 47 -19.87 26.89 0.90
N ALA A 48 -19.29 26.00 0.10
CA ALA A 48 -18.86 26.32 -1.26
C ALA A 48 -20.02 26.74 -2.17
N TYR A 49 -21.18 26.09 -2.04
CA TYR A 49 -22.39 26.47 -2.78
C TYR A 49 -22.86 27.89 -2.42
N GLN A 50 -22.80 28.27 -1.14
CA GLN A 50 -23.16 29.61 -0.68
C GLN A 50 -22.25 30.70 -1.25
N GLU A 51 -20.97 30.39 -1.49
CA GLU A 51 -20.01 31.32 -2.10
C GLU A 51 -20.26 31.58 -3.60
N ARG A 52 -21.10 30.78 -4.26
CA ARG A 52 -21.49 30.92 -5.69
C ARG A 52 -20.32 30.94 -6.68
N THR A 53 -19.18 30.36 -6.31
CA THR A 53 -17.97 30.30 -7.16
C THR A 53 -17.76 28.94 -7.84
N GLY A 54 -18.74 28.03 -7.74
CA GLY A 54 -18.67 26.68 -8.30
C GLY A 54 -17.59 25.83 -7.61
N ALA A 55 -16.91 24.95 -8.35
CA ALA A 55 -15.89 24.05 -7.79
C ALA A 55 -14.69 24.78 -7.15
N ARG A 56 -14.43 26.04 -7.49
CA ARG A 56 -13.40 26.85 -6.81
C ARG A 56 -13.76 27.19 -5.36
N GLY A 57 -15.05 27.28 -5.04
CA GLY A 57 -15.54 27.50 -3.68
C GLY A 57 -15.20 26.37 -2.73
N LEU A 58 -14.99 25.15 -3.24
CA LEU A 58 -14.56 24.00 -2.42
C LEU A 58 -13.19 24.25 -1.77
N ILE A 59 -12.25 24.83 -2.53
CA ILE A 59 -10.91 25.14 -2.02
C ILE A 59 -11.01 26.20 -0.92
N SER A 60 -11.78 27.26 -1.15
CA SER A 60 -12.04 28.32 -0.16
C SER A 60 -12.67 27.77 1.12
N ALA A 61 -13.70 26.93 1.00
CA ALA A 61 -14.38 26.33 2.13
C ALA A 61 -13.44 25.45 2.98
N ILE A 62 -12.64 24.60 2.34
CA ILE A 62 -11.67 23.74 3.02
C ILE A 62 -10.57 24.56 3.69
N GLU A 63 -10.04 25.57 3.00
CA GLU A 63 -8.99 26.44 3.54
C GLU A 63 -9.47 27.20 4.78
N LYS A 64 -10.69 27.73 4.73
CA LYS A 64 -11.31 28.44 5.85
C LYS A 64 -11.41 27.58 7.11
N VAL A 65 -11.67 26.28 6.95
CA VAL A 65 -11.74 25.33 8.06
C VAL A 65 -10.35 24.96 8.55
N LEU A 66 -9.44 24.59 7.64
CA LEU A 66 -8.19 23.91 7.99
C LEU A 66 -6.99 24.82 8.27
N LEU A 67 -6.99 26.07 7.78
CA LEU A 67 -5.85 26.99 7.90
C LEU A 67 -5.35 27.15 9.34
N LYS A 68 -6.26 27.15 10.32
CA LYS A 68 -5.88 27.28 11.74
C LYS A 68 -5.16 26.04 12.27
N PHE A 69 -5.61 24.87 11.85
CA PHE A 69 -5.01 23.59 12.21
C PHE A 69 -3.63 23.46 11.58
N GLU A 70 -3.47 23.82 10.31
CA GLU A 70 -2.18 23.83 9.61
C GLU A 70 -1.15 24.73 10.27
N ARG A 71 -1.58 25.86 10.85
CA ARG A 71 -0.68 26.78 11.56
C ARG A 71 -0.27 26.29 12.95
N LYS A 72 -1.08 25.47 13.61
CA LYS A 72 -0.89 25.10 15.02
C LYS A 72 -0.39 23.69 15.22
N LEU A 73 -0.99 22.71 14.54
CA LEU A 73 -0.68 21.30 14.76
C LEU A 73 0.78 20.91 14.45
N PRO A 74 1.49 21.50 13.46
CA PRO A 74 2.90 21.16 13.23
C PRO A 74 3.83 21.45 14.41
N SER A 75 3.42 22.32 15.35
CA SER A 75 4.15 22.62 16.59
C SER A 75 3.74 21.72 17.77
N THR A 76 3.02 20.63 17.51
CA THR A 76 2.52 19.69 18.51
C THR A 76 2.99 18.26 18.19
N ASP A 77 2.70 17.33 19.08
CA ASP A 77 2.93 15.90 18.89
C ASP A 77 1.76 15.16 18.22
N ILE A 78 0.68 15.85 17.88
CA ILE A 78 -0.50 15.30 17.21
C ILE A 78 -0.11 14.81 15.82
N LYS A 79 -0.44 13.55 15.50
CA LYS A 79 -0.12 12.89 14.23
C LYS A 79 -1.32 12.60 13.36
N GLU A 80 -2.53 12.83 13.86
CA GLU A 80 -3.74 12.64 13.08
C GLU A 80 -4.79 13.72 13.36
N LEU A 81 -5.51 14.11 12.31
CA LEU A 81 -6.63 15.03 12.37
C LEU A 81 -7.84 14.43 11.65
N VAL A 82 -8.99 14.41 12.32
CA VAL A 82 -10.27 14.08 11.70
C VAL A 82 -11.07 15.36 11.56
N VAL A 83 -11.42 15.71 10.33
CA VAL A 83 -12.31 16.83 10.01
C VAL A 83 -13.74 16.37 10.21
N THR A 84 -14.36 16.82 11.30
CA THR A 84 -15.74 16.53 11.65
C THR A 84 -16.67 17.67 11.23
N LYS A 85 -17.98 17.43 11.30
CA LYS A 85 -18.96 18.50 11.07
C LYS A 85 -18.79 19.66 12.05
N GLU A 86 -18.53 19.37 13.32
CA GLU A 86 -18.32 20.39 14.36
C GLU A 86 -17.10 21.26 14.04
N MET A 87 -16.04 20.66 13.47
CA MET A 87 -14.85 21.40 13.04
C MET A 87 -15.16 22.38 11.90
N VAL A 88 -16.07 22.01 11.00
CA VAL A 88 -16.51 22.90 9.92
C VAL A 88 -17.37 24.05 10.47
N GLU A 89 -18.16 23.80 11.52
CA GLU A 89 -19.06 24.78 12.14
C GLU A 89 -18.34 25.73 13.12
N ASP A 90 -17.40 25.23 13.92
CA ASP A 90 -16.56 25.98 14.86
C ASP A 90 -15.10 25.52 14.82
N PRO A 91 -14.32 25.94 13.80
CA PRO A 91 -12.91 25.59 13.68
C PRO A 91 -12.05 26.00 14.89
N GLU A 92 -12.37 27.13 15.54
CA GLU A 92 -11.59 27.61 16.68
C GLU A 92 -11.87 26.76 17.93
N GLY A 93 -13.15 26.53 18.25
CA GLY A 93 -13.53 25.73 19.40
C GLY A 93 -12.97 24.31 19.33
N GLU A 94 -13.04 23.66 18.16
CA GLU A 94 -12.48 22.33 17.97
C GLU A 94 -10.96 22.30 18.06
N LEU A 95 -10.27 23.31 17.53
CA LEU A 95 -8.82 23.44 17.70
C LEU A 95 -8.43 23.55 19.18
N GLN A 96 -9.12 24.38 19.95
CA GLN A 96 -8.83 24.51 21.39
C GLN A 96 -9.11 23.21 22.15
N LYS A 97 -10.17 22.47 21.81
CA LYS A 97 -10.44 21.13 22.38
C LYS A 97 -9.32 20.16 22.06
N ILE A 98 -8.85 20.13 20.82
CA ILE A 98 -7.76 19.25 20.38
C ILE A 98 -6.46 19.56 21.14
N LEU A 99 -6.11 20.84 21.29
CA LEU A 99 -4.90 21.26 22.00
C LEU A 99 -4.98 20.99 23.51
N LYS A 100 -6.18 20.99 24.09
CA LYS A 100 -6.40 20.70 25.51
C LYS A 100 -6.30 19.21 25.84
N ASP A 101 -6.68 18.34 24.91
CA ASP A 101 -6.56 16.88 25.05
C ASP A 101 -5.94 16.25 23.78
N PRO A 102 -4.62 16.41 23.56
CA PRO A 102 -3.95 15.95 22.34
C PRO A 102 -4.05 14.44 22.09
N HIS A 103 -4.17 13.63 23.15
CA HIS A 103 -4.17 12.17 23.10
C HIS A 103 -5.54 11.56 23.41
N SER A 104 -6.61 12.29 23.11
CA SER A 104 -7.98 11.81 23.25
C SER A 104 -8.17 10.43 22.60
N LYS A 105 -8.52 9.42 23.42
CA LYS A 105 -8.79 8.05 22.94
C LYS A 105 -9.93 8.02 21.93
N GLU A 106 -10.98 8.82 22.17
CA GLU A 106 -12.13 8.90 21.28
C GLU A 106 -11.72 9.38 19.88
N ARG A 107 -10.86 10.41 19.79
CA ARG A 107 -10.35 10.90 18.50
C ARG A 107 -9.49 9.86 17.78
N LEU A 108 -8.63 9.15 18.52
CA LEU A 108 -7.81 8.08 17.96
C LEU A 108 -8.65 6.93 17.41
N GLU A 109 -9.69 6.51 18.15
CA GLU A 109 -10.62 5.48 17.70
C GLU A 109 -11.43 5.92 16.48
N ARG A 110 -11.90 7.17 16.48
CA ARG A 110 -12.60 7.79 15.36
C ARG A 110 -11.73 7.82 14.09
N TYR A 111 -10.47 8.25 14.22
CA TYR A 111 -9.49 8.22 13.13
C TYR A 111 -9.29 6.79 12.60
N ARG A 112 -9.03 5.81 13.48
CA ARG A 112 -8.84 4.40 13.08
C ARG A 112 -10.05 3.84 12.35
N LYS A 113 -11.27 4.18 12.81
CA LYS A 113 -12.52 3.78 12.14
C LYS A 113 -12.62 4.36 10.74
N LEU A 114 -12.32 5.65 10.56
CA LEU A 114 -12.36 6.29 9.24
C LEU A 114 -11.30 5.73 8.29
N VAL A 115 -10.08 5.48 8.76
CA VAL A 115 -9.04 4.82 7.94
C VAL A 115 -9.49 3.43 7.51
N ALA A 116 -10.08 2.64 8.40
CA ALA A 116 -10.60 1.32 8.06
C ALA A 116 -11.74 1.40 7.02
N GLN A 117 -12.65 2.36 7.17
CA GLN A 117 -13.72 2.61 6.22
C GLN A 117 -13.18 3.04 4.84
N GLU A 118 -12.25 3.99 4.80
CA GLU A 118 -11.62 4.47 3.57
C GLU A 118 -10.92 3.32 2.82
N ARG A 119 -10.26 2.40 3.54
CA ARG A 119 -9.67 1.19 2.94
C ARG A 119 -10.72 0.33 2.23
N GLU A 120 -11.83 0.05 2.91
CA GLU A 120 -12.89 -0.80 2.33
C GLU A 120 -13.57 -0.12 1.14
N GLU A 121 -13.83 1.19 1.24
CA GLU A 121 -14.39 1.98 0.15
C GLU A 121 -13.44 2.04 -1.05
N MET A 122 -12.15 2.23 -0.84
CA MET A 122 -11.13 2.20 -1.89
C MET A 122 -11.05 0.84 -2.56
N LYS A 123 -11.07 -0.24 -1.76
CA LYS A 123 -11.03 -1.61 -2.27
C LYS A 123 -12.29 -1.92 -3.10
N ALA A 124 -13.46 -1.49 -2.63
CA ALA A 124 -14.71 -1.60 -3.38
C ALA A 124 -14.67 -0.77 -4.68
N TYR A 125 -14.13 0.45 -4.64
CA TYR A 125 -13.94 1.32 -5.80
C TYR A 125 -13.10 0.65 -6.90
N ILE A 126 -11.99 -0.01 -6.52
CA ILE A 126 -11.11 -0.74 -7.43
C ILE A 126 -11.82 -1.98 -7.99
N LYS A 127 -12.46 -2.78 -7.12
CA LYS A 127 -13.17 -4.01 -7.51
C LYS A 127 -14.33 -3.72 -8.47
N ALA A 128 -15.08 -2.65 -8.26
CA ALA A 128 -16.17 -2.23 -9.15
C ALA A 128 -15.68 -1.90 -10.57
N ARG A 129 -14.40 -1.53 -10.73
CA ARG A 129 -13.74 -1.23 -12.01
C ARG A 129 -12.78 -2.34 -12.43
N LYS A 130 -13.04 -3.59 -12.01
CA LYS A 130 -12.16 -4.74 -12.29
C LYS A 130 -11.70 -4.83 -13.75
N THR A 131 -12.61 -4.69 -14.72
CA THR A 131 -12.27 -4.83 -16.15
C THR A 131 -11.23 -3.80 -16.60
N GLU A 132 -11.33 -2.56 -16.12
CA GLU A 132 -10.39 -1.49 -16.42
C GLU A 132 -8.99 -1.85 -15.91
N PHE A 133 -8.89 -2.18 -14.61
CA PHE A 133 -7.61 -2.45 -13.97
C PHE A 133 -7.01 -3.80 -14.37
N LEU A 134 -7.81 -4.83 -14.61
CA LEU A 134 -7.31 -6.16 -14.99
C LEU A 134 -6.59 -6.14 -16.35
N SER A 135 -7.06 -5.30 -17.28
CA SER A 135 -6.47 -5.19 -18.62
C SER A 135 -5.04 -4.62 -18.61
N ARG A 136 -4.73 -3.74 -17.66
CA ARG A 136 -3.42 -3.08 -17.50
C ARG A 136 -2.54 -3.70 -16.43
N TYR A 137 -3.16 -4.16 -15.33
CA TYR A 137 -2.48 -4.54 -14.09
C TYR A 137 -2.81 -5.96 -13.65
N GLY A 138 -3.07 -6.88 -14.59
CA GLY A 138 -3.49 -8.24 -14.29
C GLY A 138 -2.62 -8.98 -13.26
N ALA A 139 -1.31 -8.77 -13.28
CA ALA A 139 -0.37 -9.35 -12.31
C ALA A 139 -0.60 -8.88 -10.86
N ILE A 140 -1.23 -7.73 -10.64
CA ILE A 140 -1.46 -7.12 -9.32
C ILE A 140 -2.89 -7.37 -8.83
N PHE A 141 -3.74 -8.02 -9.62
CA PHE A 141 -5.16 -8.17 -9.31
C PHE A 141 -5.48 -9.38 -8.42
N THR A 142 -4.74 -9.52 -7.30
CA THR A 142 -4.99 -10.49 -6.22
C THR A 142 -5.38 -9.75 -4.94
N GLU A 143 -6.14 -10.37 -4.02
CA GLU A 143 -6.57 -9.69 -2.78
C GLU A 143 -5.40 -9.10 -1.99
N SER A 144 -4.31 -9.86 -1.83
CA SER A 144 -3.09 -9.45 -1.12
C SER A 144 -2.42 -8.22 -1.78
N ARG A 145 -2.31 -8.21 -3.11
CA ARG A 145 -1.66 -7.14 -3.86
C ARG A 145 -2.54 -5.90 -3.97
N LEU A 146 -3.86 -6.06 -4.04
CA LEU A 146 -4.80 -4.95 -3.95
C LEU A 146 -4.73 -4.26 -2.58
N ASP A 147 -4.53 -5.00 -1.50
CA ASP A 147 -4.32 -4.38 -0.18
C ASP A 147 -3.05 -3.52 -0.15
N LEU A 148 -1.99 -3.90 -0.88
CA LEU A 148 -0.79 -3.06 -1.04
C LEU A 148 -1.08 -1.80 -1.88
N VAL A 149 -1.89 -1.90 -2.94
CA VAL A 149 -2.33 -0.73 -3.72
C VAL A 149 -3.11 0.23 -2.84
N VAL A 150 -4.09 -0.27 -2.06
CA VAL A 150 -4.87 0.55 -1.12
C VAL A 150 -3.97 1.19 -0.06
N ASP A 151 -2.98 0.46 0.47
CA ASP A 151 -1.98 1.02 1.38
C ASP A 151 -1.24 2.19 0.75
N ARG A 152 -0.87 2.09 -0.54
CA ARG A 152 -0.17 3.17 -1.24
C ARG A 152 -1.06 4.39 -1.41
N VAL A 153 -2.31 4.20 -1.81
CA VAL A 153 -3.26 5.30 -1.97
C VAL A 153 -3.45 6.05 -0.66
N ILE A 154 -3.70 5.34 0.44
CA ILE A 154 -4.03 5.96 1.73
C ILE A 154 -2.79 6.48 2.46
N LYS A 155 -1.68 5.72 2.52
CA LYS A 155 -0.51 6.13 3.32
C LYS A 155 0.41 7.10 2.59
N LYS A 156 0.47 7.02 1.25
CA LYS A 156 1.32 7.89 0.42
C LYS A 156 0.52 8.95 -0.34
N GLU A 157 -0.80 9.02 -0.15
CA GLU A 157 -1.69 9.96 -0.87
C GLU A 157 -1.51 9.88 -2.40
N MET A 158 -1.31 8.67 -2.92
CA MET A 158 -1.12 8.42 -4.35
C MET A 158 -2.48 8.30 -5.02
N ASP A 159 -2.62 8.79 -6.26
CA ASP A 159 -3.77 8.40 -7.06
C ASP A 159 -3.73 6.90 -7.35
N VAL A 160 -4.91 6.32 -7.61
CA VAL A 160 -5.07 4.86 -7.77
C VAL A 160 -4.15 4.32 -8.87
N ASN A 161 -3.99 5.02 -10.00
CA ASN A 161 -3.15 4.55 -11.10
C ASN A 161 -1.68 4.57 -10.72
N SER A 162 -1.19 5.66 -10.13
CA SER A 162 0.19 5.73 -9.65
C SER A 162 0.50 4.64 -8.61
N ALA A 163 -0.46 4.33 -7.73
CA ALA A 163 -0.32 3.23 -6.78
C ALA A 163 -0.21 1.87 -7.48
N PHE A 164 -1.04 1.59 -8.49
CA PHE A 164 -0.92 0.38 -9.31
C PHE A 164 0.43 0.29 -10.02
N GLU A 165 0.90 1.38 -10.64
CA GLU A 165 2.18 1.44 -11.35
C GLU A 165 3.38 1.18 -10.42
N GLU A 166 3.37 1.73 -9.20
CA GLU A 166 4.45 1.47 -8.23
C GLU A 166 4.49 -0.01 -7.81
N VAL A 167 3.33 -0.59 -7.52
CA VAL A 167 3.24 -2.01 -7.13
C VAL A 167 3.63 -2.91 -8.31
N LEU A 168 3.18 -2.60 -9.53
CA LEU A 168 3.51 -3.33 -10.75
C LEU A 168 5.00 -3.25 -11.09
N SER A 169 5.59 -2.06 -11.00
CA SER A 169 7.03 -1.84 -11.20
C SER A 169 7.84 -2.67 -10.20
N THR A 170 7.45 -2.66 -8.93
CA THR A 170 8.12 -3.47 -7.89
C THR A 170 7.96 -4.96 -8.17
N TYR A 171 6.78 -5.41 -8.58
CA TYR A 171 6.53 -6.80 -8.99
C TYR A 171 7.48 -7.25 -10.11
N TYR A 172 7.64 -6.44 -11.16
CA TYR A 172 8.52 -6.78 -12.27
C TYR A 172 10.01 -6.69 -11.92
N GLN A 173 10.41 -5.82 -11.00
CA GLN A 173 11.78 -5.82 -10.49
C GLN A 173 12.11 -7.12 -9.76
N ILE A 174 11.18 -7.61 -8.92
CA ILE A 174 11.34 -8.90 -8.24
C ILE A 174 11.32 -10.05 -9.25
N ARG A 175 10.44 -10.04 -10.27
CA ARG A 175 10.48 -11.05 -11.35
C ARG A 175 11.78 -10.99 -12.16
N GLY A 176 12.34 -9.79 -12.34
CA GLY A 176 13.64 -9.59 -12.98
C GLY A 176 14.79 -10.30 -12.24
N PHE A 177 14.65 -10.52 -10.92
CA PHE A 177 15.59 -11.32 -10.14
C PHE A 177 15.74 -12.72 -10.71
N GLU A 178 14.63 -13.42 -11.01
CA GLU A 178 14.61 -14.80 -11.53
C GLU A 178 15.45 -14.92 -12.81
N LYS A 179 15.21 -13.99 -13.75
CA LYS A 179 15.96 -13.92 -15.00
C LYS A 179 17.45 -13.65 -14.74
N SER A 180 17.75 -12.66 -13.91
CA SER A 180 19.13 -12.27 -13.62
C SER A 180 19.91 -13.37 -12.88
N PHE A 181 19.23 -14.15 -12.05
CA PHE A 181 19.81 -15.29 -11.34
C PHE A 181 20.19 -16.40 -12.31
N PHE A 182 19.31 -16.71 -13.27
CA PHE A 182 19.61 -17.66 -14.34
C PHE A 182 20.78 -17.20 -15.22
N GLU A 183 20.79 -15.93 -15.64
CA GLU A 183 21.88 -15.38 -16.47
C GLU A 183 23.25 -15.43 -15.78
N ARG A 184 23.30 -15.19 -14.47
CA ARG A 184 24.54 -15.25 -13.69
C ARG A 184 25.00 -16.67 -13.38
N HIS A 185 24.07 -17.56 -13.02
CA HIS A 185 24.40 -18.82 -12.35
C HIS A 185 24.04 -20.07 -13.16
N GLY A 186 23.27 -19.92 -14.25
CA GLY A 186 22.77 -21.03 -15.06
C GLY A 186 21.77 -21.93 -14.33
N ILE A 187 21.07 -21.37 -13.34
CA ILE A 187 20.08 -22.07 -12.51
C ILE A 187 18.75 -21.32 -12.62
N GLU A 188 17.69 -22.01 -12.98
CA GLU A 188 16.35 -21.44 -13.05
C GLU A 188 15.72 -21.43 -11.66
N ILE A 189 15.20 -20.26 -11.26
CA ILE A 189 14.37 -20.12 -10.06
C ILE A 189 13.03 -19.51 -10.45
N ASN A 190 11.97 -19.98 -9.79
CA ASN A 190 10.63 -19.41 -9.93
C ASN A 190 10.04 -19.12 -8.55
N LEU A 191 9.83 -17.85 -8.25
CA LEU A 191 9.12 -17.36 -7.09
C LEU A 191 7.63 -17.66 -7.27
N ARG A 192 7.09 -18.46 -6.35
CA ARG A 192 5.65 -18.67 -6.25
C ARG A 192 4.94 -17.39 -5.83
N ASP A 193 3.62 -17.32 -6.06
CA ASP A 193 2.83 -16.14 -5.73
C ASP A 193 2.92 -15.78 -4.24
N GLU A 194 2.93 -16.75 -3.34
CA GLU A 194 3.10 -16.49 -1.91
C GLU A 194 4.47 -15.92 -1.54
N ALA A 195 5.53 -16.28 -2.29
CA ALA A 195 6.87 -15.72 -2.10
C ALA A 195 6.93 -14.28 -2.63
N MET A 196 6.36 -14.05 -3.81
CA MET A 196 6.19 -12.74 -4.41
C MET A 196 5.44 -11.78 -3.49
N ASP A 197 4.33 -12.22 -2.91
CA ASP A 197 3.48 -11.39 -2.04
C ASP A 197 4.20 -10.97 -0.76
N ILE A 198 5.04 -11.85 -0.19
CA ILE A 198 5.87 -11.51 0.98
C ILE A 198 6.95 -10.49 0.60
N LEU A 199 7.64 -10.69 -0.52
CA LEU A 199 8.65 -9.74 -0.99
C LEU A 199 8.04 -8.36 -1.26
N LEU A 200 6.90 -8.31 -1.94
CA LEU A 200 6.14 -7.08 -2.16
C LEU A 200 5.75 -6.42 -0.84
N THR A 201 5.31 -7.20 0.15
CA THR A 201 4.96 -6.67 1.48
C THR A 201 6.17 -6.04 2.17
N TRP A 202 7.31 -6.73 2.21
CA TRP A 202 8.52 -6.20 2.82
C TRP A 202 9.01 -4.89 2.17
N ILE A 203 8.93 -4.82 0.84
CA ILE A 203 9.42 -3.65 0.09
C ILE A 203 8.42 -2.49 0.21
N LEU A 204 7.14 -2.76 -0.04
CA LEU A 204 6.13 -1.72 -0.15
C LEU A 204 5.59 -1.30 1.22
N ARG A 205 5.32 -2.23 2.12
CA ARG A 205 4.75 -1.93 3.44
C ARG A 205 5.82 -1.65 4.48
N ASP A 206 6.84 -2.49 4.56
CA ASP A 206 7.87 -2.40 5.61
C ASP A 206 9.03 -1.47 5.21
N GLY A 207 9.05 -1.00 3.96
CA GLY A 207 10.03 -0.03 3.46
C GLY A 207 11.44 -0.59 3.31
N ARG A 208 11.58 -1.91 3.18
CA ARG A 208 12.89 -2.56 2.99
C ARG A 208 13.43 -2.32 1.57
N GLU A 209 14.75 -2.20 1.46
CA GLU A 209 15.41 -1.92 0.19
C GLU A 209 15.44 -3.16 -0.70
N ILE A 210 14.95 -3.03 -1.94
CA ILE A 210 14.80 -4.16 -2.85
C ILE A 210 16.15 -4.81 -3.18
N LYS A 211 17.22 -4.02 -3.37
CA LYS A 211 18.54 -4.58 -3.73
C LYS A 211 19.13 -5.37 -2.57
N GLU A 212 19.03 -4.88 -1.34
CA GLU A 212 19.45 -5.61 -0.14
C GLU A 212 18.75 -6.97 -0.02
N ILE A 213 17.42 -7.01 -0.18
CA ILE A 213 16.66 -8.27 -0.11
C ILE A 213 17.12 -9.24 -1.19
N LEU A 214 17.14 -8.80 -2.45
CA LEU A 214 17.45 -9.68 -3.57
C LEU A 214 18.92 -10.14 -3.56
N SER A 215 19.86 -9.29 -3.16
CA SER A 215 21.27 -9.67 -2.98
C SER A 215 21.45 -10.69 -1.86
N THR A 216 20.70 -10.56 -0.77
CA THR A 216 20.73 -11.53 0.33
C THR A 216 20.24 -12.89 -0.16
N LEU A 217 19.11 -12.94 -0.86
CA LEU A 217 18.59 -14.19 -1.44
C LEU A 217 19.55 -14.80 -2.46
N ASP A 218 20.19 -14.00 -3.32
CA ASP A 218 21.19 -14.47 -4.28
C ASP A 218 22.34 -15.20 -3.57
N SER A 219 22.92 -14.56 -2.54
CA SER A 219 24.06 -15.09 -1.78
C SER A 219 23.76 -16.40 -1.04
N LEU A 220 22.50 -16.59 -0.61
CA LEU A 220 22.07 -17.81 0.07
C LEU A 220 21.69 -18.91 -0.92
N PHE A 221 21.04 -18.56 -2.02
CA PHE A 221 20.56 -19.52 -3.01
C PHE A 221 21.69 -20.07 -3.88
N GLU A 222 22.62 -19.23 -4.34
CA GLU A 222 23.69 -19.63 -5.27
C GLU A 222 24.46 -20.88 -4.81
N PRO A 223 25.10 -20.92 -3.63
CA PRO A 223 25.90 -22.08 -3.22
C PRO A 223 25.05 -23.34 -3.03
N ALA A 224 23.86 -23.20 -2.46
CA ALA A 224 22.99 -24.33 -2.14
C ALA A 224 22.36 -24.96 -3.39
N LEU A 225 21.83 -24.14 -4.30
CA LEU A 225 21.20 -24.62 -5.52
C LEU A 225 22.22 -25.15 -6.52
N LYS A 226 23.42 -24.55 -6.57
CA LYS A 226 24.54 -25.05 -7.37
C LYS A 226 24.99 -26.43 -6.92
N LEU A 227 25.10 -26.66 -5.62
CA LEU A 227 25.40 -27.98 -5.07
C LEU A 227 24.35 -29.02 -5.51
N ILE A 228 23.07 -28.67 -5.43
CA ILE A 228 22.00 -29.57 -5.86
C ILE A 228 22.11 -29.86 -7.36
N ARG A 229 22.33 -28.84 -8.20
CA ARG A 229 22.51 -29.02 -9.65
C ARG A 229 23.67 -29.96 -9.95
N ASP A 230 24.84 -29.73 -9.34
CA ASP A 230 26.05 -30.49 -9.64
C ASP A 230 25.97 -31.95 -9.15
N LYS A 231 25.14 -32.23 -8.13
CA LYS A 231 25.02 -33.57 -7.52
C LYS A 231 23.79 -34.35 -7.99
N ALA A 232 22.71 -33.66 -8.34
CA ALA A 232 21.42 -34.24 -8.68
C ALA A 232 20.96 -33.97 -10.12
N GLY A 233 21.65 -33.08 -10.84
CA GLY A 233 21.25 -32.64 -12.18
C GLY A 233 20.01 -31.73 -12.21
N VAL A 234 19.48 -31.33 -11.06
CA VAL A 234 18.29 -30.46 -10.97
C VAL A 234 18.70 -29.01 -11.18
N ASN A 235 18.16 -28.37 -12.20
CA ASN A 235 18.52 -27.01 -12.62
C ASN A 235 17.38 -25.99 -12.47
N SER A 236 16.20 -26.41 -12.02
CA SER A 236 15.01 -25.56 -11.89
C SER A 236 14.37 -25.72 -10.51
N PHE A 237 14.11 -24.60 -9.82
CA PHE A 237 13.65 -24.58 -8.44
C PHE A 237 12.47 -23.63 -8.24
N SER A 238 11.42 -24.13 -7.59
CA SER A 238 10.26 -23.30 -7.25
C SER A 238 10.33 -22.85 -5.79
N ILE A 239 10.62 -21.56 -5.59
CA ILE A 239 10.84 -20.92 -4.29
C ILE A 239 9.50 -20.55 -3.67
N SER A 240 9.18 -21.19 -2.54
CA SER A 240 7.98 -20.91 -1.76
C SER A 240 8.17 -19.71 -0.83
N LYS A 241 7.10 -19.30 -0.15
CA LYS A 241 7.15 -18.31 0.94
C LYS A 241 8.25 -18.61 1.98
N GLU A 242 8.39 -19.87 2.37
CA GLU A 242 9.44 -20.29 3.30
C GLU A 242 10.85 -20.09 2.73
N GLY A 243 11.03 -20.27 1.42
CA GLY A 243 12.30 -19.99 0.75
C GLY A 243 12.72 -18.52 0.81
N VAL A 244 11.78 -17.61 1.05
CA VAL A 244 12.05 -16.17 1.24
C VAL A 244 12.17 -15.83 2.74
N GLU A 245 11.24 -16.31 3.57
CA GLU A 245 11.21 -15.97 5.00
C GLU A 245 12.30 -16.67 5.82
N ASN A 246 12.62 -17.91 5.47
CA ASN A 246 13.62 -18.73 6.14
C ASN A 246 14.43 -19.56 5.11
N PRO A 247 15.24 -18.86 4.28
CA PRO A 247 15.97 -19.46 3.17
C PRO A 247 16.87 -20.61 3.61
N GLU A 248 17.58 -20.49 4.74
CA GLU A 248 18.47 -21.55 5.23
C GLU A 248 17.73 -22.84 5.56
N SER A 249 16.59 -22.75 6.27
CA SER A 249 15.80 -23.94 6.62
C SER A 249 15.13 -24.55 5.39
N TYR A 250 14.67 -23.71 4.46
CA TYR A 250 14.15 -24.16 3.17
C TYR A 250 15.21 -24.93 2.38
N LEU A 251 16.40 -24.35 2.17
CA LEU A 251 17.49 -24.95 1.41
C LEU A 251 17.99 -26.24 2.07
N ASN A 252 18.14 -26.27 3.39
CA ASN A 252 18.55 -27.46 4.13
C ASN A 252 17.57 -28.64 3.93
N ARG A 253 16.26 -28.37 3.94
CA ARG A 253 15.24 -29.38 3.64
C ARG A 253 15.30 -29.80 2.17
N LEU A 254 15.40 -28.83 1.26
CA LEU A 254 15.48 -29.10 -0.18
C LEU A 254 16.66 -30.02 -0.53
N ILE A 255 17.84 -29.76 0.03
CA ILE A 255 19.03 -30.62 -0.10
C ILE A 255 18.71 -32.02 0.42
N LYS A 256 18.20 -32.15 1.64
CA LYS A 256 17.87 -33.45 2.24
C LYS A 256 16.88 -34.26 1.38
N ASP A 257 15.86 -33.61 0.84
CA ASP A 257 14.83 -34.26 0.04
C ASP A 257 15.36 -34.75 -1.31
N VAL A 258 16.21 -33.95 -1.96
CA VAL A 258 16.86 -34.35 -3.22
C VAL A 258 17.79 -35.54 -3.00
N TYR A 259 18.64 -35.50 -1.97
CA TYR A 259 19.55 -36.61 -1.68
C TYR A 259 18.80 -37.89 -1.31
N ARG A 260 17.72 -37.80 -0.52
CA ARG A 260 16.86 -38.95 -0.21
C ARG A 260 16.30 -39.61 -1.47
N LYS A 261 15.86 -38.83 -2.46
CA LYS A 261 15.39 -39.36 -3.75
C LYS A 261 16.50 -40.08 -4.50
N ILE A 262 17.69 -39.47 -4.61
CA ILE A 262 18.85 -40.10 -5.27
C ILE A 262 19.19 -41.45 -4.63
N TYR A 263 19.26 -41.51 -3.29
CA TYR A 263 19.57 -42.77 -2.60
C TYR A 263 18.48 -43.83 -2.81
N LYS A 264 17.21 -43.44 -2.81
CA LYS A 264 16.09 -44.36 -3.06
C LYS A 264 16.16 -44.93 -4.49
N ASP A 265 16.36 -44.10 -5.50
CA ASP A 265 16.47 -44.53 -6.90
C ASP A 265 17.67 -45.46 -7.14
N ILE A 266 18.80 -45.22 -6.45
CA ILE A 266 19.97 -46.12 -6.50
C ILE A 266 19.66 -47.48 -5.84
N SER A 267 18.91 -47.49 -4.74
CA SER A 267 18.54 -48.74 -4.05
C SER A 267 17.54 -49.58 -4.84
N GLU A 268 16.59 -48.94 -5.53
CA GLU A 268 15.58 -49.62 -6.34
C GLU A 268 16.16 -50.17 -7.66
N LYS A 269 17.18 -49.50 -8.25
CA LYS A 269 17.89 -50.02 -9.44
C LYS A 269 18.86 -51.18 -9.17
N ARG A 270 19.13 -51.49 -7.90
CA ARG A 270 20.02 -52.59 -7.48
C ARG A 270 19.26 -53.86 -7.07
N GLN A 271 17.92 -53.81 -7.01
CA GLN A 271 17.02 -54.97 -6.87
C GLN A 271 16.50 -55.38 -8.25
#